data_AF-A0A8B8NS72-F1
#
_entry.id   AF-A0A8B8NS72-F1
#
_cell.length_a   1.000
_cell.length_b   1.000
_cell.length_c   1.000
_cell.angle_alpha   90.00
_cell.angle_beta   90.00
_cell.angle_gamma   90.00
#
_symmetry.space_group_name_H-M   'P 1'
#
loop_
_entity.id
_entity.type
_entity.pdbx_description
1 polymer ?
#
loop_
_entity_poly.entity_id
_entity_poly.type
_entity_poly.pdbx_seq_one_letter_code
_entity_poly.pdbx_strand_id
1 'polypeptide(L)'
;METSVSVASIARKIAVLGSGISGALCASTIAKTGISVTVFDSARGPGGRMSQRRETTGDGKELLFDHGAPFFSVSNCSEAFRLVCEWESRGLIAEWKEKFGSFDCITKTFTETEQEGSNKRYVGVPGMNSICRALCHQPGVESKFGVGVGRVDWLEEENTWRLTSSDGQNLGHFAGVVASDKNIVSSRFTSVTGRPPPLDLNLAPDLRNKVQDISVSPCFAVMLAFPQPLSWIPFKGFTVRNSKVLNWVHCDSSKPGRPTTSERWVLHSTAEYAETVIAKTGLKKPSDAVFTKVAEELLEELQNMGLNVPQPLFKKAHRWSFKTVKMLIQR
;
A
#
# COMPACT_ATOMS: atom_id res chain seq x y z
N MET A 1 -31.20 42.26 26.03
CA MET A 1 -30.49 41.03 26.43
C MET A 1 -30.18 40.26 25.16
N GLU A 2 -29.07 40.59 24.52
CA GLU A 2 -28.54 39.79 23.41
C GLU A 2 -27.58 38.76 24.00
N THR A 3 -28.00 37.50 24.00
CA THR A 3 -27.14 36.39 24.35
C THR A 3 -26.18 36.14 23.20
N SER A 4 -25.00 36.74 23.28
CA SER A 4 -23.84 36.38 22.47
C SER A 4 -23.46 34.94 22.80
N VAL A 5 -23.89 34.00 21.95
CA VAL A 5 -23.36 32.64 21.96
C VAL A 5 -21.90 32.74 21.53
N SER A 6 -21.01 32.64 22.50
CA SER A 6 -19.59 32.43 22.28
C SER A 6 -19.44 31.16 21.44
N VAL A 7 -19.19 31.31 20.15
CA VAL A 7 -18.65 30.24 19.30
C VAL A 7 -17.23 30.02 19.82
N ALA A 8 -17.09 29.18 20.84
CA ALA A 8 -15.81 28.65 21.23
C ALA A 8 -15.20 28.08 19.94
N SER A 9 -14.09 28.64 19.50
CA SER A 9 -13.38 28.15 18.33
C SER A 9 -13.01 26.70 18.62
N ILE A 10 -13.82 25.75 18.16
CA ILE A 10 -13.42 24.35 18.13
C ILE A 10 -12.11 24.40 17.34
N ALA A 11 -10.99 24.11 18.01
CA ALA A 11 -9.70 24.03 17.36
C ALA A 11 -9.92 23.14 16.13
N ARG A 12 -9.81 23.73 14.93
CA ARG A 12 -10.24 23.07 13.69
C ARG A 12 -9.52 21.73 13.61
N LYS A 13 -10.26 20.65 13.83
CA LYS A 13 -9.74 19.29 13.87
C LYS A 13 -10.23 18.56 12.63
N ILE A 14 -9.31 18.06 11.82
CA ILE A 14 -9.61 17.32 10.59
C ILE A 14 -9.35 15.83 10.83
N ALA A 15 -10.28 14.98 10.40
CA ALA A 15 -10.05 13.55 10.33
C ALA A 15 -9.50 13.17 8.95
N VAL A 16 -8.46 12.35 8.90
CA VAL A 16 -7.96 11.73 7.68
C VAL A 16 -8.15 10.22 7.80
N LEU A 17 -8.87 9.64 6.86
CA LEU A 17 -9.19 8.22 6.83
C LEU A 17 -8.22 7.51 5.89
N GLY A 18 -7.29 6.75 6.46
CA GLY A 18 -6.21 6.04 5.79
C GLY A 18 -4.84 6.68 6.03
N SER A 19 -3.85 5.85 6.33
CA SER A 19 -2.46 6.21 6.59
C SER A 19 -1.50 5.72 5.49
N GLY A 20 -2.04 5.51 4.28
CA GLY A 20 -1.24 5.39 3.05
C GLY A 20 -0.58 6.72 2.68
N ILE A 21 0.27 6.72 1.66
CA ILE A 21 1.05 7.92 1.28
C ILE A 21 0.18 9.16 1.04
N SER A 22 -0.98 9.00 0.38
CA SER A 22 -1.90 10.12 0.12
C SER A 22 -2.47 10.71 1.42
N GLY A 23 -2.98 9.86 2.32
CA GLY A 23 -3.53 10.31 3.60
C GLY A 23 -2.46 10.88 4.53
N ALA A 24 -1.31 10.20 4.63
CA ALA A 24 -0.20 10.66 5.47
C ALA A 24 0.38 12.00 5.00
N LEU A 25 0.56 12.18 3.68
CA LEU A 25 1.03 13.45 3.11
C LEU A 25 -0.01 14.56 3.30
N CYS A 26 -1.30 14.27 3.08
CA CYS A 26 -2.38 15.21 3.31
C CYS A 26 -2.42 15.67 4.78
N ALA A 27 -2.38 14.71 5.72
CA ALA A 27 -2.37 14.98 7.15
C ALA A 27 -1.17 15.84 7.56
N SER A 28 0.04 15.47 7.11
CA SER A 28 1.25 16.24 7.39
C SER A 28 1.18 17.65 6.78
N THR A 29 0.61 17.81 5.60
CA THR A 29 0.47 19.11 4.94
C THR A 29 -0.52 20.01 5.67
N ILE A 30 -1.67 19.48 6.09
CA ILE A 30 -2.66 20.21 6.89
C ILE A 30 -2.06 20.58 8.27
N ALA A 31 -1.37 19.65 8.92
CA ALA A 31 -0.75 19.91 10.22
C ALA A 31 0.30 21.05 10.16
N LYS A 32 1.05 21.17 9.06
CA LYS A 32 2.00 22.26 8.83
C LYS A 32 1.35 23.65 8.77
N THR A 33 0.02 23.76 8.57
CA THR A 33 -0.70 25.04 8.62
C THR A 33 -1.21 25.39 10.02
N GLY A 34 -0.92 24.55 11.03
CA GLY A 34 -1.38 24.74 12.41
C GLY A 34 -2.74 24.10 12.73
N ILE A 35 -3.38 23.47 11.75
CA ILE A 35 -4.65 22.74 11.94
C ILE A 35 -4.35 21.36 12.55
N SER A 36 -5.07 20.98 13.61
CA SER A 36 -4.90 19.67 14.23
C SER A 36 -5.51 18.57 13.36
N VAL A 37 -4.79 17.46 13.19
CA VAL A 37 -5.24 16.34 12.35
C VAL A 37 -5.23 15.04 13.13
N THR A 38 -6.29 14.23 13.00
CA THR A 38 -6.26 12.82 13.42
C THR A 38 -6.34 11.89 12.22
N VAL A 39 -5.35 11.03 12.06
CA VAL A 39 -5.32 9.97 11.05
C VAL A 39 -5.89 8.69 11.66
N PHE A 40 -6.84 8.06 10.99
CA PHE A 40 -7.40 6.76 11.37
C PHE A 40 -7.01 5.70 10.34
N ASP A 41 -6.55 4.54 10.80
CA ASP A 41 -6.29 3.39 9.94
C ASP A 41 -6.63 2.07 10.64
N SER A 42 -7.31 1.18 9.90
CA SER A 42 -7.63 -0.18 10.38
C SER A 42 -6.38 -1.07 10.53
N ALA A 43 -5.30 -0.77 9.82
CA ALA A 43 -4.04 -1.48 9.94
C ALA A 43 -3.31 -1.11 11.25
N ARG A 44 -2.46 -2.01 11.72
CA ARG A 44 -1.65 -1.83 12.95
C ARG A 44 -0.52 -0.79 12.83
N GLY A 45 -0.39 -0.14 11.67
CA GLY A 45 0.66 0.85 11.43
C GLY A 45 0.55 1.47 10.03
N PRO A 46 1.36 2.49 9.74
CA PRO A 46 1.23 3.29 8.53
C PRO A 46 1.80 2.60 7.29
N GLY A 47 1.39 3.09 6.13
CA GLY A 47 1.95 2.71 4.83
C GLY A 47 0.90 2.30 3.80
N GLY A 48 -0.20 1.67 4.21
CA GLY A 48 -1.17 1.09 3.28
C GLY A 48 -0.46 0.15 2.29
N ARG A 49 -0.50 0.48 0.99
CA ARG A 49 0.21 -0.27 -0.06
C ARG A 49 1.73 -0.10 -0.05
N MET A 50 2.25 0.84 0.72
CA MET A 50 3.69 0.99 1.00
C MET A 50 4.09 0.28 2.30
N SER A 51 3.20 -0.52 2.91
CA SER A 51 3.49 -1.19 4.17
C SER A 51 4.58 -2.26 4.04
N GLN A 52 5.38 -2.35 5.10
CA GLN A 52 6.37 -3.41 5.28
C GLN A 52 5.75 -4.51 6.15
N ARG A 53 5.78 -5.75 5.66
CA ARG A 53 5.37 -6.94 6.41
C ARG A 53 6.51 -7.38 7.32
N ARG A 54 6.20 -7.65 8.58
CA ARG A 54 7.12 -8.29 9.55
C ARG A 54 6.64 -9.70 9.82
N GLU A 55 7.55 -10.65 9.74
CA GLU A 55 7.33 -12.06 10.02
C GLU A 55 8.49 -12.57 10.89
N THR A 56 8.23 -13.54 11.75
CA THR A 56 9.23 -14.14 12.63
C THR A 56 9.34 -15.61 12.27
N THR A 57 10.57 -16.07 12.03
CA THR A 57 10.89 -17.47 11.72
C THR A 57 10.90 -18.34 12.98
N GLY A 58 10.89 -19.66 12.82
CA GLY A 58 10.87 -20.59 13.96
C GLY A 58 12.09 -20.48 14.88
N ASP A 59 13.23 -20.03 14.36
CA ASP A 59 14.46 -19.71 15.11
C ASP A 59 14.49 -18.27 15.65
N GLY A 60 13.36 -17.55 15.61
CA GLY A 60 13.19 -16.23 16.20
C GLY A 60 13.72 -15.06 15.37
N LYS A 61 14.27 -15.30 14.17
CA LYS A 61 14.78 -14.22 13.31
C LYS A 61 13.64 -13.45 12.65
N GLU A 62 13.76 -12.13 12.64
CA GLU A 62 12.81 -11.26 11.96
C GLU A 62 13.08 -11.16 10.46
N LEU A 63 12.04 -11.36 9.66
CA LEU A 63 12.01 -11.12 8.22
C LEU A 63 11.11 -9.92 7.92
N LEU A 64 11.65 -8.98 7.16
CA LEU A 64 10.95 -7.77 6.71
C LEU A 64 10.77 -7.81 5.19
N PHE A 65 9.57 -7.47 4.71
CA PHE A 65 9.25 -7.47 3.28
C PHE A 65 8.43 -6.25 2.86
N ASP A 66 8.90 -5.48 1.89
CA ASP A 66 8.07 -4.48 1.19
C ASP A 66 7.16 -5.18 0.15
N HIS A 67 6.15 -5.89 0.65
CA HIS A 67 5.27 -6.74 -0.15
C HIS A 67 4.26 -6.01 -1.06
N GLY A 68 4.14 -4.69 -0.91
CA GLY A 68 3.23 -3.85 -1.68
C GLY A 68 3.91 -3.14 -2.85
N ALA A 69 4.16 -1.83 -2.72
CA ALA A 69 4.89 -1.03 -3.68
C ALA A 69 6.39 -1.39 -3.66
N PRO A 70 6.97 -1.88 -4.77
CA PRO A 70 8.37 -2.30 -4.79
C PRO A 70 9.33 -1.10 -4.76
N PHE A 71 9.00 -0.05 -5.50
CA PHE A 71 9.70 1.23 -5.61
C PHE A 71 8.72 2.27 -6.14
N PHE A 72 9.15 3.53 -6.19
CA PHE A 72 8.45 4.58 -6.93
C PHE A 72 9.46 5.39 -7.76
N SER A 73 8.98 6.02 -8.82
CA SER A 73 9.73 6.98 -9.63
C SER A 73 9.00 8.32 -9.65
N VAL A 74 9.70 9.38 -10.02
CA VAL A 74 9.10 10.70 -10.23
C VAL A 74 9.33 11.10 -11.67
N SER A 75 8.24 11.41 -12.38
CA SER A 75 8.27 11.92 -13.74
C SER A 75 7.62 13.31 -13.78
N ASN A 76 8.29 14.25 -14.43
CA ASN A 76 7.76 15.55 -14.90
C ASN A 76 6.82 16.30 -13.92
N CYS A 77 7.10 16.27 -12.61
CA CYS A 77 6.31 16.97 -11.59
C CYS A 77 7.21 17.65 -10.56
N SER A 78 7.30 18.98 -10.62
CA SER A 78 8.25 19.78 -9.83
C SER A 78 8.01 19.66 -8.32
N GLU A 79 6.75 19.59 -7.90
CA GLU A 79 6.32 19.46 -6.52
C GLU A 79 6.70 18.10 -5.94
N ALA A 80 6.51 17.04 -6.73
CA ALA A 80 6.92 15.69 -6.35
C ALA A 80 8.45 15.58 -6.25
N PHE A 81 9.21 16.21 -7.15
CA PHE A 81 10.66 16.28 -7.05
C PHE A 81 11.11 16.97 -5.76
N ARG A 82 10.49 18.09 -5.38
CA ARG A 82 10.82 18.80 -4.13
C ARG A 82 10.58 17.92 -2.91
N LEU A 83 9.48 17.15 -2.88
CA LEU A 83 9.20 16.19 -1.79
C LEU A 83 10.23 15.07 -1.74
N VAL A 84 10.66 14.54 -2.89
CA VAL A 84 11.71 13.52 -2.95
C VAL A 84 13.04 14.05 -2.42
N CYS A 85 13.46 15.25 -2.84
CA CYS A 85 14.67 15.88 -2.31
C CYS A 85 14.59 16.10 -0.79
N GLU A 86 13.43 16.55 -0.27
CA GLU A 86 13.19 16.68 1.17
C GLU A 86 13.33 15.32 1.88
N TRP A 87 12.68 14.28 1.38
CA TRP A 87 12.71 12.95 1.99
C TRP A 87 14.10 12.30 1.92
N GLU A 88 14.83 12.49 0.83
CA GLU A 88 16.20 11.98 0.67
C GLU A 88 17.15 12.70 1.63
N SER A 89 17.06 14.03 1.77
CA SER A 89 17.87 14.80 2.73
C SER A 89 17.64 14.39 4.19
N ARG A 90 16.45 13.86 4.49
CA ARG A 90 16.06 13.34 5.81
C ARG A 90 16.39 11.85 5.98
N GLY A 91 16.97 11.20 4.98
CA GLY A 91 17.27 9.76 4.97
C GLY A 91 16.04 8.86 4.97
N LEU A 92 14.86 9.37 4.60
CA LEU A 92 13.61 8.60 4.56
C LEU A 92 13.50 7.73 3.32
N ILE A 93 14.21 8.11 2.25
CA ILE A 93 14.29 7.38 0.98
C ILE A 93 15.73 7.33 0.49
N ALA A 94 16.01 6.39 -0.39
CA ALA A 94 17.25 6.34 -1.16
C ALA A 94 16.98 5.77 -2.55
N GLU A 95 17.86 6.09 -3.50
CA GLU A 95 17.87 5.45 -4.81
C GLU A 95 18.23 3.96 -4.68
N TRP A 96 17.44 3.10 -5.31
CA TRP A 96 17.69 1.67 -5.40
C TRP A 96 18.54 1.35 -6.63
N LYS A 97 19.86 1.42 -6.43
CA LYS A 97 20.89 1.28 -7.47
C LYS A 97 21.21 -0.19 -7.76
N GLU A 98 20.32 -0.85 -8.49
CA GLU A 98 20.46 -2.25 -8.89
C GLU A 98 20.24 -2.44 -10.40
N LYS A 99 20.57 -3.63 -10.90
CA LYS A 99 20.24 -4.02 -12.28
C LYS A 99 18.79 -4.51 -12.37
N PHE A 100 18.10 -4.05 -13.41
CA PHE A 100 16.71 -4.37 -13.69
C PHE A 100 16.54 -4.92 -15.09
N GLY A 101 15.52 -5.76 -15.28
CA GLY A 101 15.28 -6.34 -16.60
C GLY A 101 13.87 -6.86 -16.81
N SER A 102 13.75 -7.72 -17.81
CA SER A 102 12.58 -8.54 -18.05
C SER A 102 12.99 -9.99 -18.32
N PHE A 103 12.11 -10.92 -17.98
CA PHE A 103 12.20 -12.31 -18.36
C PHE A 103 11.03 -12.66 -19.27
N ASP A 104 11.28 -13.29 -20.41
CA ASP A 104 10.22 -13.74 -21.32
C ASP A 104 9.97 -15.23 -21.16
N CYS A 105 8.75 -15.60 -20.77
CA CYS A 105 8.39 -17.00 -20.56
C CYS A 105 8.34 -17.85 -21.84
N ILE A 106 8.23 -17.23 -23.03
CA ILE A 106 8.22 -17.93 -24.33
C ILE A 106 9.66 -18.22 -24.77
N THR A 107 10.50 -17.19 -24.84
CA THR A 107 11.89 -17.36 -25.31
C THR A 107 12.82 -17.89 -24.22
N LYS A 108 12.39 -17.89 -22.95
CA LYS A 108 13.16 -18.28 -21.77
C LYS A 108 14.46 -17.48 -21.61
N THR A 109 14.41 -16.20 -21.95
CA THR A 109 15.57 -15.31 -21.91
C THR A 109 15.35 -14.10 -21.01
N PHE A 110 16.45 -13.65 -20.41
CA PHE A 110 16.54 -12.38 -19.72
C PHE A 110 16.95 -11.28 -20.70
N THR A 111 16.36 -10.09 -20.55
CA THR A 111 16.75 -8.89 -21.27
C THR A 111 16.88 -7.74 -20.27
N GLU A 112 18.02 -7.08 -20.25
CA GLU A 112 18.21 -5.89 -19.42
C GLU A 112 17.30 -4.77 -19.91
N THR A 113 16.70 -4.03 -18.97
CA THR A 113 15.90 -2.86 -19.32
C THR A 113 16.81 -1.65 -19.30
N GLU A 114 17.12 -1.11 -20.47
CA GLU A 114 17.82 0.16 -20.57
C GLU A 114 17.02 1.22 -19.80
N GLN A 115 17.68 1.94 -18.89
CA GLN A 115 17.06 3.09 -18.27
C GLN A 115 17.00 4.20 -19.32
N GLU A 116 15.90 4.28 -20.07
CA GLU A 116 15.61 5.46 -20.88
C GLU A 116 15.38 6.67 -19.94
N GLY A 117 16.40 7.52 -19.80
CA GLY A 117 16.36 8.77 -19.04
C GLY A 117 16.65 8.67 -17.54
N SER A 118 16.52 9.81 -16.85
CA SER A 118 16.85 9.99 -15.43
C SER A 118 15.81 9.44 -14.43
N ASN A 119 15.04 8.41 -14.80
CA ASN A 119 13.95 7.89 -13.96
C ASN A 119 14.48 6.96 -12.86
N LYS A 120 15.13 7.57 -11.86
CA LYS A 120 15.59 6.91 -10.64
C LYS A 120 14.44 6.16 -9.95
N ARG A 121 14.77 4.97 -9.45
CA ARG A 121 13.86 4.18 -8.62
C ARG A 121 14.18 4.47 -7.15
N TYR A 122 13.23 5.02 -6.42
CA TYR A 122 13.37 5.32 -5.01
C TYR A 122 12.64 4.30 -4.16
N VAL A 123 13.20 4.03 -2.98
CA VAL A 123 12.61 3.18 -1.95
C VAL A 123 12.70 3.86 -0.60
N GLY A 124 11.75 3.60 0.29
CA GLY A 124 11.86 4.08 1.68
C GLY A 124 13.01 3.39 2.42
N VAL A 125 13.56 4.00 3.47
CA VAL A 125 14.66 3.46 4.29
C VAL A 125 14.31 3.58 5.78
N PRO A 126 14.42 2.51 6.61
CA PRO A 126 14.82 1.13 6.27
C PRO A 126 13.66 0.27 5.75
N GLY A 127 12.49 0.84 5.43
CA GLY A 127 11.33 0.14 4.88
C GLY A 127 10.56 1.06 3.94
N MET A 128 9.77 0.51 3.00
CA MET A 128 8.96 1.35 2.09
C MET A 128 7.97 2.24 2.85
N ASN A 129 7.53 1.81 4.03
CA ASN A 129 6.61 2.56 4.89
C ASN A 129 7.26 3.68 5.69
N SER A 130 8.58 3.87 5.63
CA SER A 130 9.29 4.93 6.36
C SER A 130 8.76 6.32 6.06
N ILE A 131 8.40 6.58 4.80
CA ILE A 131 7.84 7.87 4.38
C ILE A 131 6.52 8.12 5.11
N CYS A 132 5.57 7.19 5.01
CA CYS A 132 4.27 7.29 5.67
C CYS A 132 4.43 7.37 7.20
N ARG A 133 5.36 6.61 7.77
CA ARG A 133 5.67 6.67 9.21
C ARG A 133 6.11 8.07 9.62
N ALA A 134 7.08 8.65 8.91
CA ALA A 134 7.58 9.99 9.24
C ALA A 134 6.47 11.05 9.11
N LEU A 135 5.64 10.97 8.08
CA LEU A 135 4.52 11.89 7.86
C LEU A 135 3.43 11.77 8.94
N CYS A 136 3.12 10.54 9.38
CA CYS A 136 2.17 10.29 10.47
C CYS A 136 2.65 10.74 11.86
N HIS A 137 3.96 10.99 12.04
CA HIS A 137 4.56 11.53 13.27
C HIS A 137 4.90 13.02 13.16
N GLN A 138 4.48 13.70 12.08
CA GLN A 138 4.63 15.15 11.96
C GLN A 138 3.93 15.84 13.14
N PRO A 139 4.56 16.85 13.79
CA PRO A 139 3.89 17.64 14.80
C PRO A 139 2.52 18.16 14.32
N GLY A 140 1.49 18.00 15.16
CA GLY A 140 0.10 18.32 14.81
C GLY A 140 -0.70 17.15 14.20
N VAL A 141 -0.06 16.02 13.92
CA VAL A 141 -0.72 14.78 13.48
C VAL A 141 -0.83 13.79 14.65
N GLU A 142 -2.05 13.45 15.03
CA GLU A 142 -2.39 12.34 15.92
C GLU A 142 -2.73 11.11 15.07
N SER A 143 -2.04 9.98 15.22
CA SER A 143 -2.32 8.77 14.44
C SER A 143 -2.95 7.66 15.30
N LYS A 144 -4.10 7.14 14.88
CA LYS A 144 -4.84 6.05 15.53
C LYS A 144 -4.86 4.82 14.61
N PHE A 145 -3.91 3.91 14.85
CA PHE A 145 -3.78 2.63 14.14
C PHE A 145 -4.60 1.53 14.82
N GLY A 146 -5.00 0.51 14.06
CA GLY A 146 -5.91 -0.55 14.52
C GLY A 146 -7.36 -0.07 14.69
N VAL A 147 -7.68 1.13 14.22
CA VAL A 147 -9.00 1.78 14.37
C VAL A 147 -9.61 1.95 12.98
N GLY A 148 -10.42 0.98 12.57
CA GLY A 148 -11.19 1.07 11.32
C GLY A 148 -12.43 1.93 11.52
N VAL A 149 -12.59 2.99 10.72
CA VAL A 149 -13.83 3.80 10.72
C VAL A 149 -14.94 3.03 10.01
N GLY A 150 -16.06 2.83 10.71
CA GLY A 150 -17.22 2.09 10.23
C GLY A 150 -18.37 2.99 9.76
N ARG A 151 -18.42 4.24 10.22
CA ARG A 151 -19.46 5.21 9.85
C ARG A 151 -18.96 6.65 9.98
N VAL A 152 -19.40 7.51 9.06
CA VAL A 152 -19.13 8.94 9.00
C VAL A 152 -20.46 9.66 8.82
N ASP A 153 -20.90 10.40 9.84
CA ASP A 153 -22.16 11.13 9.84
C ASP A 153 -21.92 12.64 9.86
N TRP A 154 -22.71 13.39 9.11
CA TRP A 154 -22.81 14.84 9.28
C TRP A 154 -23.83 15.19 10.37
N LEU A 155 -23.43 16.01 11.34
CA LEU A 155 -24.29 16.53 12.40
C LEU A 155 -24.62 17.99 12.09
N GLU A 156 -25.82 18.26 11.56
CA GLU A 156 -26.22 19.59 11.10
C GLU A 156 -26.20 20.64 12.22
N GLU A 157 -26.75 20.30 13.39
CA GLU A 157 -26.84 21.21 14.55
C GLU A 157 -25.46 21.63 15.07
N GLU A 158 -24.48 20.71 15.01
CA GLU A 158 -23.12 20.96 15.48
C GLU A 158 -22.20 21.49 14.37
N ASN A 159 -22.64 21.43 13.11
CA ASN A 159 -21.83 21.72 11.93
C ASN A 159 -20.49 20.94 11.91
N THR A 160 -20.56 19.66 12.30
CA THR A 160 -19.38 18.77 12.39
C THR A 160 -19.65 17.37 11.84
N TRP A 161 -18.56 16.67 11.53
CA TRP A 161 -18.56 15.26 11.18
C TRP A 161 -18.31 14.40 12.41
N ARG A 162 -19.19 13.43 12.67
CA ARG A 162 -18.99 12.40 13.70
C ARG A 162 -18.47 11.12 13.06
N LEU A 163 -17.40 10.58 13.64
CA LEU A 163 -16.82 9.30 13.23
C LEU A 163 -17.13 8.22 14.25
N THR A 164 -17.57 7.06 13.76
CA THR A 164 -17.77 5.86 14.58
C THR A 164 -16.90 4.73 14.05
N SER A 165 -16.24 4.01 14.93
CA SER A 165 -15.40 2.87 14.57
C SER A 165 -16.23 1.68 14.09
N SER A 166 -15.56 0.70 13.49
CA SER A 166 -16.17 -0.54 13.03
C SER A 166 -16.71 -1.41 14.17
N ASP A 167 -16.24 -1.21 15.40
CA ASP A 167 -16.77 -1.84 16.61
C ASP A 167 -17.79 -0.96 17.36
N GLY A 168 -18.15 0.21 16.82
CA GLY A 168 -19.24 1.05 17.34
C GLY A 168 -18.82 2.13 18.34
N GLN A 169 -17.52 2.29 18.60
CA GLN A 169 -17.01 3.33 19.50
C GLN A 169 -17.05 4.71 18.83
N ASN A 170 -17.38 5.75 19.60
CA ASN A 170 -17.30 7.13 19.14
C ASN A 170 -15.82 7.55 19.03
N LEU A 171 -15.40 8.02 17.86
CA LEU A 171 -14.03 8.43 17.57
C LEU A 171 -13.81 9.95 17.65
N GLY A 172 -14.88 10.71 17.87
CA GLY A 172 -14.87 12.16 18.02
C GLY A 172 -15.57 12.90 16.88
N HIS A 173 -15.63 14.23 17.05
CA HIS A 173 -16.24 15.17 16.12
C HIS A 173 -15.16 16.00 15.43
N PHE A 174 -15.34 16.28 14.14
CA PHE A 174 -14.34 16.88 13.27
C PHE A 174 -14.95 17.97 12.38
N ALA A 175 -14.21 19.04 12.15
CA ALA A 175 -14.64 20.12 11.26
C ALA A 175 -14.60 19.71 9.77
N GLY A 176 -13.89 18.63 9.45
CA GLY A 176 -13.79 18.10 8.09
C GLY A 176 -13.20 16.69 8.07
N VAL A 177 -13.46 15.96 6.98
CA VAL A 177 -13.01 14.58 6.77
C VAL A 177 -12.35 14.47 5.41
N VAL A 178 -11.15 13.88 5.37
CA VAL A 178 -10.46 13.51 4.13
C VAL A 178 -10.50 11.99 4.00
N ALA A 179 -11.13 11.50 2.93
CA ALA A 179 -11.15 10.08 2.59
C ALA A 179 -10.00 9.75 1.63
N SER A 180 -9.05 8.91 2.07
CA SER A 180 -7.91 8.48 1.23
C SER A 180 -7.90 6.99 0.88
N ASP A 181 -8.92 6.25 1.33
CA ASP A 181 -9.13 4.83 1.01
C ASP A 181 -10.45 4.65 0.23
N LYS A 182 -10.39 3.93 -0.90
CA LYS A 182 -11.56 3.58 -1.71
C LYS A 182 -12.60 2.77 -0.93
N ASN A 183 -12.19 1.99 0.08
CA ASN A 183 -13.12 1.21 0.90
C ASN A 183 -14.13 2.08 1.67
N ILE A 184 -13.84 3.36 1.88
CA ILE A 184 -14.74 4.29 2.59
C ILE A 184 -16.07 4.47 1.85
N VAL A 185 -16.07 4.25 0.53
CA VAL A 185 -17.21 4.51 -0.37
C VAL A 185 -17.55 3.32 -1.26
N SER A 186 -16.70 2.28 -1.31
CA SER A 186 -16.88 1.15 -2.23
C SER A 186 -17.91 0.14 -1.72
N SER A 187 -18.77 -0.34 -2.63
CA SER A 187 -19.67 -1.48 -2.40
C SER A 187 -18.97 -2.76 -1.96
N ARG A 188 -17.66 -2.89 -2.23
CA ARG A 188 -16.85 -3.99 -1.70
C ARG A 188 -16.88 -4.03 -0.17
N PHE A 189 -16.91 -2.87 0.49
CA PHE A 189 -17.01 -2.80 1.95
C PHE A 189 -18.21 -3.63 2.42
N THR A 190 -19.37 -3.41 1.80
CA THR A 190 -20.59 -4.21 2.04
C THR A 190 -20.40 -5.69 1.75
N SER A 191 -19.80 -6.05 0.61
CA SER A 191 -19.57 -7.47 0.27
C SER A 191 -18.65 -8.20 1.26
N VAL A 192 -17.74 -7.48 1.92
CA VAL A 192 -16.77 -8.06 2.86
C VAL A 192 -17.29 -8.04 4.30
N THR A 193 -17.91 -6.94 4.73
CA THR A 193 -18.30 -6.70 6.13
C THR A 193 -19.78 -6.93 6.41
N GLY A 194 -20.63 -6.97 5.37
CA GLY A 194 -22.08 -7.00 5.51
C GLY A 194 -22.71 -5.66 5.92
N ARG A 195 -21.94 -4.57 5.95
CA ARG A 195 -22.38 -3.23 6.38
C ARG A 195 -22.25 -2.21 5.25
N PRO A 196 -23.04 -1.13 5.22
CA PRO A 196 -22.84 -0.07 4.24
C PRO A 196 -21.43 0.54 4.35
N PRO A 197 -20.89 1.13 3.27
CA PRO A 197 -19.61 1.84 3.32
C PRO A 197 -19.63 2.95 4.37
N PRO A 198 -18.48 3.28 5.01
CA PRO A 198 -18.43 4.28 6.07
C PRO A 198 -18.98 5.67 5.70
N LEU A 199 -18.74 6.13 4.47
CA LEU A 199 -19.27 7.40 3.98
C LEU A 199 -20.46 7.16 3.07
N ASP A 200 -21.62 7.71 3.46
CA ASP A 200 -22.79 7.74 2.58
C ASP A 200 -22.56 8.79 1.47
N LEU A 201 -22.50 8.33 0.22
CA LEU A 201 -22.35 9.18 -0.95
C LEU A 201 -23.57 10.08 -1.21
N ASN A 202 -24.69 9.91 -0.51
CA ASN A 202 -25.78 10.90 -0.51
C ASN A 202 -25.33 12.23 0.11
N LEU A 203 -24.38 12.20 1.05
CA LEU A 203 -23.79 13.40 1.67
C LEU A 203 -22.80 14.13 0.74
N ALA A 204 -22.38 13.49 -0.36
CA ALA A 204 -21.47 14.06 -1.34
C ALA A 204 -21.80 13.59 -2.78
N PRO A 205 -22.91 14.08 -3.37
CA PRO A 205 -23.39 13.62 -4.67
C PRO A 205 -22.34 13.75 -5.79
N ASP A 206 -21.54 14.82 -5.77
CA ASP A 206 -20.48 15.07 -6.75
C ASP A 206 -19.36 14.01 -6.76
N LEU A 207 -19.16 13.32 -5.63
CA LEU A 207 -18.17 12.25 -5.52
C LEU A 207 -18.70 10.92 -6.08
N ARG A 208 -20.02 10.71 -6.10
CA ARG A 208 -20.63 9.44 -6.49
C ARG A 208 -20.17 8.99 -7.88
N ASN A 209 -20.27 9.88 -8.86
CA ASN A 209 -19.91 9.56 -10.25
C ASN A 209 -18.39 9.40 -10.40
N LYS A 210 -17.61 10.25 -9.74
CA LYS A 210 -16.12 10.22 -9.80
C LYS A 210 -15.51 8.94 -9.20
N VAL A 211 -16.19 8.33 -8.22
CA VAL A 211 -15.69 7.16 -7.51
C VAL A 211 -16.04 5.84 -8.21
N GLN A 212 -17.17 5.78 -8.93
CA GLN A 212 -17.61 4.56 -9.63
C GLN A 212 -16.63 4.13 -10.73
N ASP A 213 -15.99 5.08 -11.41
CA ASP A 213 -15.12 4.82 -12.57
C ASP A 213 -13.69 4.38 -12.22
N ILE A 214 -13.34 4.30 -10.93
CA ILE A 214 -11.96 3.98 -10.53
C ILE A 214 -11.73 2.47 -10.61
N SER A 215 -11.35 1.97 -11.79
CA SER A 215 -10.98 0.55 -11.95
C SER A 215 -9.71 0.22 -11.17
N VAL A 216 -9.73 -0.91 -10.45
CA VAL A 216 -8.67 -1.35 -9.56
C VAL A 216 -8.38 -2.82 -9.81
N SER A 217 -7.11 -3.16 -10.02
CA SER A 217 -6.70 -4.54 -10.29
C SER A 217 -6.16 -5.22 -9.02
N PRO A 218 -6.61 -6.45 -8.71
CA PRO A 218 -6.07 -7.23 -7.61
C PRO A 218 -4.71 -7.84 -7.97
N CYS A 219 -3.99 -8.30 -6.97
CA CYS A 219 -2.73 -9.01 -7.14
C CYS A 219 -2.41 -9.81 -5.87
N PHE A 220 -1.77 -10.95 -6.02
CA PHE A 220 -1.13 -11.66 -4.92
C PHE A 220 0.36 -11.28 -4.85
N ALA A 221 0.84 -11.06 -3.63
CA ALA A 221 2.25 -10.91 -3.33
C ALA A 221 2.73 -12.13 -2.56
N VAL A 222 3.79 -12.79 -3.03
CA VAL A 222 4.42 -13.93 -2.35
C VAL A 222 5.79 -13.50 -1.88
N MET A 223 6.01 -13.60 -0.57
CA MET A 223 7.25 -13.26 0.13
C MET A 223 8.04 -14.53 0.37
N LEU A 224 9.27 -14.56 -0.12
CA LEU A 224 10.21 -15.68 -0.02
C LEU A 224 11.48 -15.25 0.69
N ALA A 225 12.04 -16.09 1.56
CA ALA A 225 13.40 -15.91 2.06
C ALA A 225 14.26 -17.14 1.76
N PHE A 226 15.52 -16.88 1.43
CA PHE A 226 16.53 -17.89 1.13
C PHE A 226 17.76 -17.69 2.03
N PRO A 227 18.41 -18.78 2.45
CA PRO A 227 19.59 -18.69 3.30
C PRO A 227 20.81 -18.16 2.54
N GLN A 228 20.85 -18.38 1.23
CA GLN A 228 21.94 -17.97 0.34
C GLN A 228 21.40 -17.09 -0.80
N PRO A 229 22.22 -16.15 -1.33
CA PRO A 229 21.86 -15.36 -2.49
C PRO A 229 21.52 -16.20 -3.73
N LEU A 230 20.52 -15.79 -4.51
CA LEU A 230 20.16 -16.41 -5.78
C LEU A 230 21.03 -15.83 -6.91
N SER A 231 22.31 -16.18 -6.94
CA SER A 231 23.31 -15.59 -7.86
C SER A 231 23.05 -15.82 -9.35
N TRP A 232 22.25 -16.83 -9.71
CA TRP A 232 21.85 -17.11 -11.10
C TRP A 232 20.77 -16.17 -11.64
N ILE A 233 20.14 -15.34 -10.79
CA ILE A 233 19.22 -14.31 -11.26
C ILE A 233 20.03 -13.04 -11.56
N PRO A 234 20.12 -12.60 -12.83
CA PRO A 234 21.01 -11.50 -13.21
C PRO A 234 20.52 -10.11 -12.77
N PHE A 235 19.25 -10.00 -12.35
CA PHE A 235 18.59 -8.75 -11.99
C PHE A 235 18.01 -8.82 -10.58
N LYS A 236 18.04 -7.70 -9.85
CA LYS A 236 17.37 -7.60 -8.53
C LYS A 236 15.93 -7.10 -8.63
N GLY A 237 15.45 -6.77 -9.83
CA GLY A 237 14.04 -6.56 -10.12
C GLY A 237 13.74 -6.77 -11.60
N PHE A 238 12.71 -7.53 -11.93
CA PHE A 238 12.35 -7.78 -13.32
C PHE A 238 10.87 -8.05 -13.54
N THR A 239 10.39 -7.61 -14.72
CA THR A 239 9.05 -7.93 -15.23
C THR A 239 9.06 -9.31 -15.84
N VAL A 240 8.01 -10.09 -15.60
CA VAL A 240 7.82 -11.40 -16.24
C VAL A 240 6.83 -11.23 -17.40
N ARG A 241 7.32 -11.34 -18.63
CA ARG A 241 6.50 -11.24 -19.84
C ARG A 241 5.93 -12.59 -20.21
N ASN A 242 4.74 -12.57 -20.81
CA ASN A 242 4.06 -13.76 -21.33
C ASN A 242 3.77 -14.84 -20.27
N SER A 243 3.79 -14.50 -18.98
CA SER A 243 3.30 -15.36 -17.91
C SER A 243 1.84 -15.06 -17.62
N LYS A 244 1.06 -16.10 -17.38
CA LYS A 244 -0.32 -15.98 -16.89
C LYS A 244 -0.36 -15.77 -15.37
N VAL A 245 0.72 -16.09 -14.67
CA VAL A 245 0.77 -16.17 -13.20
C VAL A 245 1.58 -15.02 -12.60
N LEU A 246 2.82 -14.79 -13.06
CA LEU A 246 3.72 -13.77 -12.53
C LEU A 246 3.78 -12.53 -13.42
N ASN A 247 3.88 -11.36 -12.79
CA ASN A 247 4.05 -10.08 -13.49
C ASN A 247 5.35 -9.39 -13.11
N TRP A 248 5.76 -9.45 -11.83
CA TRP A 248 6.94 -8.75 -11.34
C TRP A 248 7.61 -9.55 -10.23
N VAL A 249 8.94 -9.57 -10.23
CA VAL A 249 9.76 -10.25 -9.22
C VAL A 249 10.88 -9.32 -8.79
N HIS A 250 11.18 -9.24 -7.50
CA HIS A 250 12.32 -8.46 -7.02
C HIS A 250 12.94 -8.97 -5.73
N CYS A 251 14.23 -8.69 -5.57
CA CYS A 251 14.99 -8.91 -4.35
C CYS A 251 14.77 -7.72 -3.41
N ASP A 252 13.92 -7.89 -2.41
CA ASP A 252 13.60 -6.85 -1.43
C ASP A 252 14.82 -6.52 -0.55
N SER A 253 15.63 -7.53 -0.22
CA SER A 253 16.83 -7.35 0.61
C SER A 253 17.98 -6.61 -0.08
N SER A 254 17.94 -6.40 -1.40
CA SER A 254 18.95 -5.56 -2.07
C SER A 254 18.66 -4.06 -1.98
N LYS A 255 17.50 -3.67 -1.42
CA LYS A 255 17.17 -2.26 -1.19
C LYS A 255 18.08 -1.65 -0.12
N PRO A 256 18.43 -0.35 -0.22
CA PRO A 256 19.23 0.32 0.80
C PRO A 256 18.64 0.20 2.20
N GLY A 257 19.49 -0.05 3.21
CA GLY A 257 19.10 -0.13 4.62
C GLY A 257 18.28 -1.37 5.00
N ARG A 258 18.20 -2.40 4.15
CA ARG A 258 17.61 -3.69 4.52
C ARG A 258 18.65 -4.61 5.16
N PRO A 259 18.23 -5.51 6.08
CA PRO A 259 19.14 -6.51 6.64
C PRO A 259 19.76 -7.43 5.56
N THR A 260 20.99 -7.88 5.76
CA THR A 260 21.68 -8.78 4.82
C THR A 260 21.75 -10.23 5.30
N THR A 261 21.04 -10.57 6.39
CA THR A 261 21.06 -11.89 7.05
C THR A 261 20.45 -13.02 6.22
N SER A 262 19.59 -12.68 5.25
CA SER A 262 18.98 -13.61 4.30
C SER A 262 18.56 -12.86 3.04
N GLU A 263 18.62 -13.54 1.89
CA GLU A 263 18.13 -12.96 0.64
C GLU A 263 16.61 -13.14 0.54
N ARG A 264 15.90 -12.04 0.31
CA ARG A 264 14.44 -12.00 0.36
C ARG A 264 13.89 -11.51 -0.96
N TRP A 265 12.94 -12.26 -1.50
CA TRP A 265 12.30 -11.99 -2.77
C TRP A 265 10.81 -11.78 -2.58
N VAL A 266 10.24 -10.86 -3.37
CA VAL A 266 8.80 -10.63 -3.43
C VAL A 266 8.35 -10.80 -4.88
N LEU A 267 7.42 -11.72 -5.07
CA LEU A 267 6.81 -12.08 -6.34
C LEU A 267 5.41 -11.47 -6.38
N HIS A 268 5.06 -10.84 -7.48
CA HIS A 268 3.75 -10.25 -7.70
C HIS A 268 3.06 -10.95 -8.86
N SER A 269 1.86 -11.46 -8.61
CA SER A 269 1.05 -12.10 -9.63
C SER A 269 0.57 -11.11 -10.69
N THR A 270 0.14 -11.63 -11.83
CA THR A 270 -0.74 -10.92 -12.76
C THR A 270 -2.09 -10.60 -12.09
N ALA A 271 -2.82 -9.63 -12.65
CA ALA A 271 -4.18 -9.34 -12.22
C ALA A 271 -5.14 -10.48 -12.57
N GLU A 272 -5.01 -11.05 -13.78
CA GLU A 272 -5.84 -12.14 -14.28
C GLU A 272 -5.78 -13.39 -13.39
N TYR A 273 -4.58 -13.77 -12.94
CA TYR A 273 -4.41 -14.85 -11.98
C TYR A 273 -5.14 -14.55 -10.67
N ALA A 274 -4.96 -13.33 -10.13
CA ALA A 274 -5.58 -12.93 -8.88
C ALA A 274 -7.11 -12.89 -8.99
N GLU A 275 -7.65 -12.41 -10.10
CA GLU A 275 -9.09 -12.41 -10.42
C GLU A 275 -9.64 -13.83 -10.46
N THR A 276 -8.94 -14.77 -11.11
CA THR A 276 -9.32 -16.19 -11.17
C THR A 276 -9.39 -16.82 -9.78
N VAL A 277 -8.39 -16.56 -8.92
CA VAL A 277 -8.40 -17.07 -7.54
C VAL A 277 -9.52 -16.42 -6.72
N ILE A 278 -9.75 -15.11 -6.88
CA ILE A 278 -10.82 -14.38 -6.18
C ILE A 278 -12.21 -14.88 -6.62
N ALA A 279 -12.42 -15.17 -7.90
CA ALA A 279 -13.69 -15.71 -8.41
C ALA A 279 -14.04 -17.05 -7.74
N LYS A 280 -13.03 -17.88 -7.45
CA LYS A 280 -13.22 -19.18 -6.77
C LYS A 280 -13.36 -19.08 -5.25
N THR A 281 -12.73 -18.08 -4.63
CA THR A 281 -12.56 -18.00 -3.16
C THR A 281 -13.37 -16.88 -2.51
N GLY A 282 -13.93 -15.97 -3.31
CA GLY A 282 -14.70 -14.81 -2.86
C GLY A 282 -13.85 -13.63 -2.36
N LEU A 283 -14.54 -12.58 -1.95
CA LEU A 283 -13.93 -11.29 -1.57
C LEU A 283 -13.46 -11.23 -0.10
N LYS A 284 -13.92 -12.17 0.74
CA LYS A 284 -13.46 -12.29 2.14
C LYS A 284 -12.00 -12.77 2.20
N LYS A 285 -11.38 -12.67 3.37
CA LYS A 285 -9.99 -13.13 3.56
C LYS A 285 -9.88 -14.61 3.15
N PRO A 286 -8.96 -14.98 2.23
CA PRO A 286 -8.74 -16.38 1.86
C PRO A 286 -8.29 -17.21 3.07
N SER A 287 -8.55 -18.52 3.01
CA SER A 287 -8.02 -19.47 3.99
C SER A 287 -6.50 -19.64 3.81
N ASP A 288 -5.84 -20.15 4.84
CA ASP A 288 -4.40 -20.41 4.79
C ASP A 288 -4.05 -21.44 3.71
N ALA A 289 -4.92 -22.43 3.46
CA ALA A 289 -4.75 -23.39 2.36
C ALA A 289 -4.72 -22.71 0.98
N VAL A 290 -5.57 -21.70 0.74
CA VAL A 290 -5.53 -20.92 -0.50
C VAL A 290 -4.23 -20.14 -0.60
N PHE A 291 -3.78 -19.52 0.50
CA PHE A 291 -2.52 -18.77 0.50
C PHE A 291 -1.31 -19.67 0.28
N THR A 292 -1.28 -20.87 0.86
CA THR A 292 -0.24 -21.87 0.62
C THR A 292 -0.20 -22.27 -0.86
N LYS A 293 -1.35 -22.60 -1.44
CA LYS A 293 -1.46 -22.94 -2.87
C LYS A 293 -0.99 -21.81 -3.79
N VAL A 294 -1.42 -20.57 -3.53
CA VAL A 294 -0.95 -19.40 -4.29
C VAL A 294 0.57 -19.24 -4.17
N ALA A 295 1.12 -19.45 -2.98
CA ALA A 295 2.57 -19.33 -2.79
C ALA A 295 3.35 -20.44 -3.51
N GLU A 296 2.79 -21.64 -3.60
CA GLU A 296 3.33 -22.76 -4.39
C GLU A 296 3.29 -22.46 -5.88
N GLU A 297 2.13 -22.09 -6.42
CA GLU A 297 1.98 -21.81 -7.86
C GLU A 297 2.89 -20.67 -8.34
N LEU A 298 3.06 -19.59 -7.55
CA LEU A 298 3.98 -18.50 -7.90
C LEU A 298 5.46 -18.90 -7.77
N LEU A 299 5.81 -19.77 -6.82
CA LEU A 299 7.17 -20.30 -6.69
C LEU A 299 7.50 -21.25 -7.84
N GLU A 300 6.56 -22.11 -8.22
CA GLU A 300 6.69 -23.02 -9.35
C GLU A 300 6.85 -22.25 -10.67
N GLU A 301 6.08 -21.17 -10.88
CA GLU A 301 6.24 -20.33 -12.07
C GLU A 301 7.64 -19.70 -12.13
N LEU A 302 8.21 -19.29 -10.99
CA LEU A 302 9.58 -18.79 -10.91
C LEU A 302 10.61 -19.91 -11.18
N GLN A 303 10.40 -21.12 -10.67
CA GLN A 303 11.25 -22.29 -10.93
C GLN A 303 11.22 -22.71 -12.41
N ASN A 304 10.06 -22.61 -13.06
CA ASN A 304 9.84 -22.92 -14.48
C ASN A 304 10.49 -21.92 -15.45
N MET A 305 11.16 -20.88 -14.94
CA MET A 305 11.99 -19.97 -15.73
C MET A 305 13.34 -20.60 -16.15
N GLY A 306 13.60 -21.86 -15.78
CA GLY A 306 14.90 -22.51 -16.00
C GLY A 306 15.95 -22.08 -14.97
N LEU A 307 15.50 -21.46 -13.88
CA LEU A 307 16.32 -21.04 -12.76
C LEU A 307 16.36 -22.17 -11.73
N ASN A 308 17.55 -22.52 -11.23
CA ASN A 308 17.70 -23.52 -10.17
C ASN A 308 17.31 -22.93 -8.80
N VAL A 309 16.06 -22.50 -8.64
CA VAL A 309 15.59 -21.85 -7.40
C VAL A 309 15.35 -22.91 -6.32
N PRO A 310 16.13 -22.93 -5.21
CA PRO A 310 15.97 -23.90 -4.15
C PRO A 310 14.65 -23.69 -3.41
N GLN A 311 14.31 -24.60 -2.51
CA GLN A 311 13.18 -24.36 -1.60
C GLN A 311 13.52 -23.20 -0.64
N PRO A 312 12.61 -22.23 -0.46
CA PRO A 312 12.83 -21.12 0.45
C PRO A 312 12.69 -21.56 1.91
N LEU A 313 13.45 -20.96 2.82
CA LEU A 313 13.32 -21.18 4.27
C LEU A 313 12.03 -20.54 4.84
N PHE A 314 11.46 -19.58 4.11
CA PHE A 314 10.21 -18.91 4.46
C PHE A 314 9.42 -18.60 3.19
N LYS A 315 8.11 -18.84 3.24
CA LYS A 315 7.18 -18.60 2.13
C LYS A 315 5.83 -18.13 2.67
N LYS A 316 5.32 -17.01 2.19
CA LYS A 316 3.98 -16.51 2.59
C LYS A 316 3.33 -15.66 1.51
N ALA A 317 2.06 -15.93 1.23
CA ALA A 317 1.25 -15.13 0.33
C ALA A 317 0.45 -14.04 1.05
N HIS A 318 0.17 -12.95 0.32
CA HIS A 318 -0.70 -11.86 0.71
C HIS A 318 -1.57 -11.45 -0.49
N ARG A 319 -2.82 -11.06 -0.25
CA ARG A 319 -3.73 -10.60 -1.30
C ARG A 319 -3.94 -9.09 -1.22
N TRP A 320 -3.47 -8.37 -2.23
CA TRP A 320 -3.86 -7.00 -2.50
C TRP A 320 -5.12 -6.98 -3.34
N SER A 321 -6.28 -6.76 -2.71
CA SER A 321 -7.54 -6.70 -3.45
C SER A 321 -7.67 -5.46 -4.34
N PHE A 322 -6.91 -4.41 -4.03
CA PHE A 322 -6.79 -3.19 -4.83
C PHE A 322 -5.32 -2.79 -4.86
N LYS A 323 -4.57 -3.20 -5.88
CA LYS A 323 -3.14 -2.87 -5.97
C LYS A 323 -2.91 -1.61 -6.79
N THR A 324 -3.37 -1.60 -8.04
CA THR A 324 -3.15 -0.52 -9.00
C THR A 324 -4.48 0.05 -9.45
N VAL A 325 -4.59 1.38 -9.55
CA VAL A 325 -5.67 2.00 -10.34
C VAL A 325 -5.26 1.85 -11.80
N LYS A 326 -6.06 1.18 -12.63
CA LYS A 326 -5.87 1.26 -14.08
C LYS A 326 -6.21 2.69 -14.48
N MET A 327 -5.19 3.53 -14.67
CA MET A 327 -5.39 4.74 -15.47
C MET A 327 -5.64 4.25 -16.89
N LEU A 328 -6.91 4.27 -17.33
CA LEU A 328 -7.23 4.25 -18.74
C LEU A 328 -6.65 5.54 -19.32
N ILE A 329 -5.42 5.48 -19.80
CA ILE A 329 -4.94 6.45 -20.77
C ILE A 329 -5.68 6.07 -22.06
N GLN A 330 -6.85 6.66 -22.27
CA GLN A 330 -7.38 6.79 -23.63
C GLN A 330 -6.33 7.60 -24.40
N ARG A 331 -5.75 6.97 -25.43
CA ARG A 331 -4.97 7.68 -26.44
C ARG A 331 -5.90 8.58 -27.25
#